data_AF-A0A8J2KSC7-F1
#
_entry.id   AF-A0A8J2KSC7-F1
#
_cell.length_a   1.000
_cell.length_b   1.000
_cell.length_c   1.000
_cell.angle_alpha   90.00
_cell.angle_beta   90.00
_cell.angle_gamma   90.00
#
_symmetry.space_group_name_H-M   'P 1'
#
loop_
_entity.id
_entity.type
_entity.pdbx_description
1 polymer ?
#
loop_
_entity_poly.entity_id
_entity_poly.type
_entity_poly.pdbx_seq_one_letter_code
_entity_poly.pdbx_strand_id
1 'polypeptide(L)'
;IVGFESCRYIKGGKKLENNWRSERCDFLTSRELCDKCQSFVKKLRVQKAKAKTSLRNRSSNSPASPSKLQAYVKYLKRKNTETTRQLRKNQSLAAKTSLELKSLQLKFRQSEQTRVLELIRKTDVPENLKLAMSTAFKIAKAKSSKGNRYESDWLLQCLLLRIQSPKAYNYLRGIEMLPLPHPSSIRKLISAMTCSFGFQNFVFDCLKDEYEKKSRRDRQGMILFDEVKIREQLEFSKADLMFHGFVDFGEHTEEYFSRTKNKNQLADHGLVFMFRSLNNNIVQPIAVFASRGAAP
;
A
#
# COMPACT_ATOMS: atom_id res chain seq x y z
N ILE A 1 -23.07 2.85 -37.15
CA ILE A 1 -21.65 2.52 -37.46
C ILE A 1 -20.82 3.54 -36.72
N VAL A 2 -20.41 3.24 -35.48
CA VAL A 2 -19.37 3.91 -34.68
C VAL A 2 -18.94 2.86 -33.63
N GLY A 3 -17.64 2.62 -33.46
CA GLY A 3 -17.12 2.22 -32.15
C GLY A 3 -16.58 0.80 -31.89
N PHE A 4 -16.16 0.02 -32.89
CA PHE A 4 -15.27 -1.14 -32.62
C PHE A 4 -13.80 -0.87 -32.99
N GLU A 5 -13.50 0.25 -33.65
CA GLU A 5 -12.12 0.59 -34.03
C GLU A 5 -11.33 1.24 -32.88
N SER A 6 -12.01 1.84 -31.91
CA SER A 6 -11.41 2.45 -30.71
C SER A 6 -11.26 1.50 -29.52
N CYS A 7 -11.83 0.30 -29.58
CA CYS A 7 -11.81 -0.65 -28.46
C CYS A 7 -10.54 -1.50 -28.51
N ARG A 8 -9.59 -1.29 -27.57
CA ARG A 8 -8.33 -2.05 -27.49
C ARG A 8 -8.48 -3.43 -26.84
N TYR A 9 -9.60 -3.70 -26.15
CA TYR A 9 -9.84 -4.89 -25.36
C TYR A 9 -11.26 -5.42 -25.56
N ILE A 10 -11.39 -6.74 -25.76
CA ILE A 10 -12.67 -7.47 -25.81
C ILE A 10 -12.52 -8.72 -24.94
N LYS A 11 -13.61 -9.23 -24.38
CA LYS A 11 -13.59 -10.46 -23.57
C LYS A 11 -12.90 -11.60 -24.33
N GLY A 12 -11.73 -12.05 -23.84
CA GLY A 12 -10.94 -13.14 -24.42
C GLY A 12 -9.84 -12.70 -25.40
N GLY A 13 -9.59 -11.39 -25.60
CA GLY A 13 -8.51 -10.91 -26.45
C GLY A 13 -8.29 -9.39 -26.51
N LYS A 14 -7.13 -8.98 -27.00
CA LYS A 14 -6.69 -7.58 -27.12
C LYS A 14 -6.22 -7.25 -28.55
N LYS A 15 -6.32 -5.98 -28.93
CA LYS A 15 -5.83 -5.48 -30.23
C LYS A 15 -4.41 -4.95 -30.08
N LEU A 16 -3.46 -5.54 -30.79
CA LEU A 16 -2.03 -5.19 -30.82
C LEU A 16 -1.63 -4.96 -32.28
N GLU A 17 -1.03 -3.81 -32.60
CA GLU A 17 -0.56 -3.48 -33.96
C GLU A 17 -1.58 -3.79 -35.08
N ASN A 18 -2.83 -3.35 -34.88
CA ASN A 18 -3.98 -3.62 -35.75
C ASN A 18 -4.48 -5.07 -35.87
N ASN A 19 -3.84 -6.03 -35.20
CA ASN A 19 -4.25 -7.43 -35.17
C ASN A 19 -4.90 -7.83 -33.83
N TRP A 20 -5.97 -8.64 -33.89
CA TRP A 20 -6.63 -9.18 -32.69
C TRP A 20 -5.90 -10.44 -32.20
N ARG A 21 -5.41 -10.40 -30.95
CA ARG A 21 -4.76 -11.54 -30.30
C ARG A 21 -5.62 -12.07 -29.15
N SER A 22 -5.68 -13.39 -29.01
CA SER A 22 -6.34 -14.03 -27.88
C SER A 22 -5.54 -13.80 -26.59
N GLU A 23 -6.20 -13.82 -25.43
CA GLU A 23 -5.52 -13.87 -24.12
C GLU A 23 -4.63 -15.11 -23.95
N ARG A 24 -4.91 -16.19 -24.69
CA ARG A 24 -4.10 -17.43 -24.71
C ARG A 24 -3.10 -17.47 -25.87
N CYS A 25 -2.64 -16.31 -26.32
CA CYS A 25 -1.69 -16.21 -27.42
C CYS A 25 -0.30 -16.69 -26.99
N ASP A 26 0.24 -17.69 -27.69
CA ASP A 26 1.58 -18.24 -27.40
C ASP A 26 2.73 -17.29 -27.79
N PHE A 27 2.50 -16.37 -28.74
CA PHE A 27 3.50 -15.39 -29.20
C PHE A 27 2.94 -13.96 -29.11
N LEU A 28 3.22 -13.27 -28.01
CA LEU A 28 2.74 -11.90 -27.78
C LEU A 28 3.50 -10.83 -28.58
N THR A 29 4.68 -11.16 -29.12
CA THR A 29 5.63 -10.24 -29.76
C THR A 29 5.91 -10.50 -31.24
N SER A 30 5.45 -11.62 -31.82
CA SER A 30 5.63 -11.88 -33.26
C SER A 30 4.57 -11.16 -34.08
N ARG A 31 4.89 -10.70 -35.30
CA ARG A 31 3.90 -10.12 -36.24
C ARG A 31 2.89 -11.16 -36.74
N GLU A 32 3.25 -12.43 -36.69
CA GLU A 32 2.42 -13.54 -37.15
C GLU A 32 1.37 -13.95 -36.09
N LEU A 33 0.26 -14.53 -36.57
CA LEU A 33 -0.87 -14.97 -35.75
C LEU A 33 -0.77 -16.48 -35.51
N CYS A 34 -0.63 -16.91 -34.25
CA CYS A 34 -0.73 -18.32 -33.90
C CYS A 34 -2.16 -18.87 -34.10
N ASP A 35 -2.31 -20.20 -34.12
CA ASP A 35 -3.59 -20.87 -34.39
C ASP A 35 -4.71 -20.46 -33.44
N LYS A 36 -4.38 -20.19 -32.16
CA LYS A 36 -5.31 -19.68 -31.16
C LYS A 36 -5.82 -18.27 -31.50
N CYS A 37 -4.93 -17.40 -31.99
CA CYS A 37 -5.28 -16.07 -32.46
C CYS A 37 -6.09 -16.10 -33.76
N GLN A 38 -5.74 -16.97 -34.71
CA GLN A 38 -6.53 -17.14 -35.93
C GLN A 38 -7.95 -17.64 -35.64
N SER A 39 -8.08 -18.61 -34.72
CA SER A 39 -9.39 -19.11 -34.27
C SER A 39 -10.21 -18.03 -33.57
N PHE A 40 -9.58 -17.17 -32.78
CA PHE A 40 -10.23 -16.03 -32.15
C PHE A 40 -10.72 -14.99 -33.17
N VAL A 41 -9.91 -14.66 -34.17
CA VAL A 41 -10.30 -13.75 -35.27
C VAL A 41 -11.49 -14.31 -36.06
N LYS A 42 -11.49 -15.61 -36.37
CA LYS A 42 -12.62 -16.28 -37.03
C LYS A 42 -13.90 -16.17 -36.19
N LYS A 43 -13.82 -16.41 -34.87
CA LYS A 43 -14.96 -16.22 -33.94
C LYS A 43 -15.48 -14.78 -33.94
N LEU A 44 -14.58 -13.79 -33.88
CA LEU A 44 -14.96 -12.37 -33.95
C LEU A 44 -15.64 -11.99 -35.27
N ARG A 45 -15.14 -12.52 -36.41
CA ARG A 45 -15.77 -12.30 -37.72
C ARG A 45 -17.19 -12.86 -37.77
N VAL A 46 -17.40 -14.08 -37.26
CA VAL A 46 -18.72 -14.70 -37.18
C VAL A 46 -19.65 -13.91 -36.26
N GLN A 47 -19.17 -13.45 -35.10
CA GLN A 47 -19.96 -12.61 -34.19
C GLN A 47 -20.34 -11.27 -34.84
N LYS A 48 -19.42 -10.64 -35.58
CA LYS A 48 -19.68 -9.38 -36.31
C LYS A 48 -20.68 -9.60 -37.45
N ALA A 49 -20.60 -10.72 -38.16
CA ALA A 49 -21.56 -11.10 -39.19
C ALA A 49 -22.94 -11.33 -38.57
N LYS A 50 -23.04 -12.14 -37.50
CA LYS A 50 -24.29 -12.36 -36.75
C LYS A 50 -24.89 -11.07 -36.20
N ALA A 51 -24.07 -10.15 -35.69
CA ALA A 51 -24.52 -8.84 -35.22
C ALA A 51 -25.04 -7.96 -36.37
N LYS A 52 -24.36 -7.96 -37.53
CA LYS A 52 -24.84 -7.26 -38.74
C LYS A 52 -26.16 -7.85 -39.26
N THR A 53 -26.29 -9.17 -39.31
CA THR A 53 -27.53 -9.85 -39.71
C THR A 53 -28.64 -9.60 -38.69
N SER A 54 -28.34 -9.60 -37.39
CA SER A 54 -29.28 -9.23 -36.32
C SER A 54 -29.75 -7.78 -36.45
N LEU A 55 -28.87 -6.84 -36.77
CA LEU A 55 -29.21 -5.43 -36.98
C LEU A 55 -30.03 -5.24 -38.26
N ARG A 56 -29.70 -5.96 -39.34
CA ARG A 56 -30.47 -5.97 -40.59
C ARG A 56 -31.85 -6.59 -40.41
N ASN A 57 -31.95 -7.68 -39.62
CA ASN A 57 -33.23 -8.30 -39.25
C ASN A 57 -34.05 -7.42 -38.28
N ARG A 58 -33.39 -6.59 -37.46
CA ARG A 58 -34.06 -5.55 -36.65
C ARG A 58 -34.56 -4.38 -37.48
N SER A 59 -33.97 -4.08 -38.64
CA SER A 59 -34.46 -3.03 -39.55
C SER A 59 -35.50 -3.54 -40.56
N SER A 60 -35.51 -4.84 -40.86
CA SER A 60 -36.50 -5.47 -41.74
C SER A 60 -37.74 -6.00 -41.01
N ASN A 61 -37.72 -6.04 -39.67
CA ASN A 61 -38.94 -6.17 -38.89
C ASN A 61 -39.57 -4.79 -38.78
N SER A 62 -40.68 -4.60 -39.50
CA SER A 62 -41.63 -3.50 -39.34
C SER A 62 -41.88 -3.21 -37.85
N PRO A 63 -42.12 -1.93 -37.49
CA PRO A 63 -42.22 -1.51 -36.10
C PRO A 63 -43.24 -2.39 -35.40
N ALA A 64 -42.85 -2.96 -34.26
CA ALA A 64 -43.76 -3.77 -33.44
C ALA A 64 -45.13 -3.08 -33.42
N SER A 65 -46.20 -3.82 -33.74
CA SER A 65 -47.55 -3.26 -33.91
C SER A 65 -47.84 -2.20 -32.84
N PRO A 66 -48.57 -1.11 -33.14
CA PRO A 66 -48.84 -0.04 -32.17
C PRO A 66 -49.27 -0.56 -30.79
N SER A 67 -50.00 -1.68 -30.75
CA SER A 67 -50.39 -2.39 -29.53
C SER A 67 -49.22 -3.01 -28.73
N LYS A 68 -48.23 -3.62 -29.39
CA LYS A 68 -47.04 -4.21 -28.75
C LYS A 68 -46.11 -3.14 -28.18
N LEU A 69 -45.94 -2.02 -28.89
CA LEU A 69 -45.20 -0.85 -28.39
C LEU A 69 -45.92 -0.22 -27.18
N GLN A 70 -47.24 -0.04 -27.24
CA GLN A 70 -48.02 0.44 -26.10
C GLN A 70 -47.94 -0.49 -24.89
N ALA A 71 -48.01 -1.82 -25.10
CA ALA A 71 -47.86 -2.81 -24.03
C ALA A 71 -46.46 -2.74 -23.39
N TYR A 72 -45.40 -2.59 -24.19
CA TYR A 72 -44.03 -2.45 -23.70
C TYR A 72 -43.81 -1.14 -22.93
N VAL A 73 -44.36 -0.01 -23.40
CA VAL A 73 -44.34 1.27 -22.68
C VAL A 73 -45.09 1.15 -21.35
N LYS A 74 -46.24 0.46 -21.32
CA LYS A 74 -47.01 0.21 -20.09
C LYS A 74 -46.24 -0.67 -19.10
N TYR A 75 -45.54 -1.69 -19.59
CA TYR A 75 -44.62 -2.51 -18.79
C TYR A 75 -43.48 -1.68 -18.20
N LEU A 76 -42.80 -0.85 -19.01
CA LEU A 76 -41.72 0.02 -18.53
C LEU A 76 -42.21 1.03 -17.49
N LYS A 77 -43.40 1.63 -17.69
CA LYS A 77 -44.02 2.53 -16.69
C LYS A 77 -44.29 1.79 -15.37
N ARG A 78 -44.81 0.55 -15.42
CA ARG A 78 -45.01 -0.28 -14.21
C ARG A 78 -43.69 -0.62 -13.52
N LYS A 79 -42.67 -1.04 -14.27
CA LYS A 79 -41.34 -1.33 -13.72
C LYS A 79 -40.69 -0.09 -13.10
N ASN A 80 -40.83 1.07 -13.74
CA ASN A 80 -40.26 2.32 -13.24
C ASN A 80 -40.99 2.80 -11.97
N THR A 81 -42.31 2.67 -11.92
CA THR A 81 -43.09 2.99 -10.70
C THR A 81 -42.76 2.06 -9.54
N GLU A 82 -42.59 0.76 -9.79
CA GLU A 82 -42.15 -0.20 -8.77
C GLU A 82 -40.73 0.10 -8.26
N THR A 83 -39.80 0.36 -9.16
CA THR A 83 -38.41 0.74 -8.82
C THR A 83 -38.38 2.05 -8.02
N THR A 84 -39.19 3.04 -8.41
CA THR A 84 -39.32 4.32 -7.68
C THR A 84 -39.91 4.11 -6.28
N ARG A 85 -40.88 3.20 -6.14
CA ARG A 85 -41.46 2.85 -4.84
C ARG A 85 -40.44 2.16 -3.93
N GLN A 86 -39.63 1.24 -4.47
CA GLN A 86 -38.53 0.61 -3.73
C GLN A 86 -37.46 1.63 -3.31
N LEU A 87 -37.07 2.54 -4.21
CA LEU A 87 -36.15 3.62 -3.90
C LEU A 87 -36.66 4.50 -2.75
N ARG A 88 -37.94 4.92 -2.78
CA ARG A 88 -38.54 5.71 -1.70
C ARG A 88 -38.56 4.96 -0.37
N LYS A 89 -38.88 3.66 -0.38
CA LYS A 89 -38.81 2.83 0.84
C LYS A 89 -37.39 2.76 1.39
N ASN A 90 -36.39 2.50 0.54
CA ASN A 90 -34.99 2.43 0.94
C ASN A 90 -34.46 3.78 1.45
N GLN A 91 -34.86 4.90 0.82
CA GLN A 91 -34.54 6.25 1.28
C GLN A 91 -35.15 6.56 2.64
N SER A 92 -36.43 6.19 2.86
CA SER A 92 -37.08 6.36 4.16
C SER A 92 -36.39 5.54 5.25
N LEU A 93 -36.04 4.29 4.96
CA LEU A 93 -35.31 3.43 5.90
C LEU A 93 -33.92 4.02 6.22
N ALA A 94 -33.18 4.46 5.19
CA ALA A 94 -31.88 5.11 5.36
C ALA A 94 -31.96 6.42 6.16
N ALA A 95 -33.03 7.20 5.99
CA ALA A 95 -33.25 8.41 6.77
C ALA A 95 -33.52 8.10 8.24
N LYS A 96 -34.34 7.08 8.54
CA LYS A 96 -34.61 6.63 9.91
C LYS A 96 -33.35 6.13 10.60
N THR A 97 -32.59 5.24 9.95
CA THR A 97 -31.34 4.73 10.52
C THR A 97 -30.29 5.82 10.68
N SER A 98 -30.21 6.80 9.76
CA SER A 98 -29.32 7.95 9.89
C SER A 98 -29.65 8.84 11.09
N LEU A 99 -30.94 9.06 11.37
CA LEU A 99 -31.39 9.82 12.54
C LEU A 99 -31.05 9.10 13.85
N GLU A 100 -31.31 7.80 13.90
CA GLU A 100 -30.99 6.97 15.06
C GLU A 100 -29.47 6.95 15.34
N LEU A 101 -28.64 6.77 14.30
CA LEU A 101 -27.19 6.86 14.41
C LEU A 101 -26.71 8.21 14.92
N LYS A 102 -27.29 9.32 14.41
CA LYS A 102 -26.96 10.67 14.92
C LYS A 102 -27.30 10.82 16.40
N SER A 103 -28.44 10.28 16.83
CA SER A 103 -28.85 10.33 18.23
C SER A 103 -27.90 9.54 19.14
N LEU A 104 -27.47 8.35 18.70
CA LEU A 104 -26.50 7.52 19.43
C LEU A 104 -25.11 8.18 19.48
N GLN A 105 -24.67 8.78 18.38
CA GLN A 105 -23.40 9.52 18.33
C GLN A 105 -23.40 10.72 19.29
N LEU A 106 -24.52 11.45 19.40
CA LEU A 106 -24.66 12.55 20.35
C LEU A 106 -24.56 12.06 21.80
N LYS A 107 -25.31 10.99 22.15
CA LYS A 107 -25.22 10.35 23.47
C LYS A 107 -23.80 9.88 23.78
N PHE A 108 -23.12 9.26 22.82
CA PHE A 108 -21.75 8.81 22.98
C PHE A 108 -20.76 9.98 23.18
N ARG A 109 -20.93 11.10 22.46
CA ARG A 109 -20.09 12.31 22.68
C ARG A 109 -20.31 12.95 24.05
N GLN A 110 -21.54 12.92 24.55
CA GLN A 110 -21.90 13.43 25.87
C GLN A 110 -21.38 12.55 27.01
N SER A 111 -20.97 11.30 26.74
CA SER A 111 -20.41 10.41 27.76
C SER A 111 -19.09 10.93 28.35
N GLU A 112 -18.93 10.70 29.66
CA GLU A 112 -17.71 11.04 30.40
C GLU A 112 -16.54 10.19 29.91
N GLN A 113 -15.55 10.88 29.33
CA GLN A 113 -14.35 10.24 28.78
C GLN A 113 -13.43 9.70 29.88
N THR A 114 -13.43 10.33 31.05
CA THR A 114 -12.59 9.98 32.21
C THR A 114 -12.94 8.59 32.75
N ARG A 115 -14.23 8.32 32.97
CA ARG A 115 -14.71 7.04 33.52
C ARG A 115 -14.37 5.85 32.61
N VAL A 116 -14.52 6.00 31.29
CA VAL A 116 -14.21 4.92 30.35
C VAL A 116 -12.71 4.66 30.27
N LEU A 117 -11.88 5.72 30.26
CA LEU A 117 -10.43 5.57 30.27
C LEU A 117 -9.91 4.93 31.56
N GLU A 118 -10.51 5.24 32.71
CA GLU A 118 -10.19 4.57 33.97
C GLU A 118 -10.56 3.09 33.97
N LEU A 119 -11.71 2.72 33.39
CA LEU A 119 -12.10 1.33 33.24
C LEU A 119 -11.10 0.57 32.36
N ILE A 120 -10.67 1.15 31.23
CA ILE A 120 -9.65 0.56 30.34
C ILE A 120 -8.31 0.38 31.07
N ARG A 121 -7.94 1.30 31.97
CA ARG A 121 -6.71 1.15 32.77
C ARG A 121 -6.80 -0.02 33.75
N LYS A 122 -7.98 -0.24 34.34
CA LYS A 122 -8.24 -1.30 35.33
C LYS A 122 -8.43 -2.70 34.73
N THR A 123 -8.65 -2.84 33.43
CA THR A 123 -8.79 -4.17 32.81
C THR A 123 -7.47 -4.92 32.78
N ASP A 124 -7.52 -6.23 33.01
CA ASP A 124 -6.37 -7.12 32.92
C ASP A 124 -6.10 -7.53 31.46
N VAL A 125 -5.52 -6.59 30.72
CA VAL A 125 -5.23 -6.74 29.29
C VAL A 125 -3.84 -6.14 29.03
N PRO A 126 -3.04 -6.71 28.10
CA PRO A 126 -1.78 -6.13 27.67
C PRO A 126 -1.84 -4.62 27.35
N GLU A 127 -0.78 -3.89 27.73
CA GLU A 127 -0.74 -2.42 27.64
C GLU A 127 -0.91 -1.89 26.21
N ASN A 128 -0.41 -2.63 25.22
CA ASN A 128 -0.62 -2.34 23.80
C ASN A 128 -2.10 -2.33 23.40
N LEU A 129 -2.88 -3.26 23.91
CA LEU A 129 -4.31 -3.31 23.64
C LEU A 129 -5.05 -2.22 24.41
N LYS A 130 -4.61 -1.85 25.62
CA LYS A 130 -5.14 -0.68 26.34
C LYS A 130 -4.91 0.62 25.55
N LEU A 131 -3.73 0.79 24.98
CA LEU A 131 -3.40 1.91 24.08
C LEU A 131 -4.30 1.90 22.83
N ALA A 132 -4.52 0.74 22.21
CA ALA A 132 -5.43 0.60 21.08
C ALA A 132 -6.87 0.99 21.45
N MET A 133 -7.38 0.49 22.58
CA MET A 133 -8.75 0.76 23.05
C MET A 133 -8.95 2.24 23.39
N SER A 134 -8.00 2.84 24.11
CA SER A 134 -8.06 4.26 24.45
C SER A 134 -7.98 5.15 23.21
N THR A 135 -7.17 4.78 22.22
CA THR A 135 -7.08 5.47 20.92
C THR A 135 -8.38 5.32 20.14
N ALA A 136 -8.96 4.11 20.07
CA ALA A 136 -10.23 3.86 19.40
C ALA A 136 -11.36 4.70 20.02
N PHE A 137 -11.40 4.77 21.36
CA PHE A 137 -12.36 5.61 22.08
C PHE A 137 -12.20 7.10 21.75
N LYS A 138 -10.96 7.61 21.77
CA LYS A 138 -10.65 9.01 21.40
C LYS A 138 -11.09 9.32 19.96
N ILE A 139 -10.86 8.40 19.03
CA ILE A 139 -11.26 8.55 17.62
C ILE A 139 -12.78 8.51 17.47
N ALA A 140 -13.47 7.58 18.14
CA ALA A 140 -14.92 7.48 18.10
C ALA A 140 -15.61 8.74 18.64
N LYS A 141 -15.01 9.41 19.63
CA LYS A 141 -15.52 10.68 20.17
C LYS A 141 -15.20 11.90 19.28
N ALA A 142 -14.23 11.78 18.37
CA ALA A 142 -13.83 12.89 17.50
C ALA A 142 -14.97 13.36 16.57
N LYS A 143 -14.98 14.65 16.26
CA LYS A 143 -15.99 15.24 15.34
C LYS A 143 -15.81 14.78 13.90
N SER A 144 -14.59 14.40 13.53
CA SER A 144 -14.19 14.03 12.18
C SER A 144 -13.38 12.75 12.22
N SER A 145 -13.53 11.90 11.19
CA SER A 145 -12.67 10.73 10.95
C SER A 145 -11.24 11.13 10.56
N LYS A 146 -11.05 12.38 10.11
CA LYS A 146 -9.76 12.92 9.65
C LYS A 146 -9.10 13.77 10.74
N GLY A 147 -7.77 13.73 10.81
CA GLY A 147 -6.97 14.58 11.69
C GLY A 147 -6.79 14.04 13.12
N ASN A 148 -6.95 12.72 13.31
CA ASN A 148 -6.75 12.09 14.61
C ASN A 148 -5.29 12.21 15.07
N ARG A 149 -5.11 12.58 16.34
CA ARG A 149 -3.82 12.58 17.02
C ARG A 149 -3.63 11.23 17.71
N TYR A 150 -2.45 10.65 17.52
CA TYR A 150 -2.07 9.36 18.09
C TYR A 150 -0.98 9.58 19.12
N GLU A 151 -0.96 8.76 20.16
CA GLU A 151 0.14 8.75 21.13
C GLU A 151 1.39 8.07 20.54
N SER A 152 2.56 8.51 20.99
CA SER A 152 3.86 8.05 20.47
C SER A 152 4.04 6.54 20.57
N ASP A 153 3.65 5.93 21.69
CA ASP A 153 3.79 4.49 21.92
C ASP A 153 2.91 3.69 20.96
N TRP A 154 1.69 4.17 20.70
CA TRP A 154 0.80 3.54 19.73
C TRP A 154 1.32 3.72 18.29
N LEU A 155 1.88 4.89 17.96
CA LEU A 155 2.53 5.11 16.67
C LEU A 155 3.70 4.17 16.45
N LEU A 156 4.52 3.94 17.48
CA LEU A 156 5.62 2.99 17.43
C LEU A 156 5.13 1.57 17.17
N GLN A 157 4.08 1.13 17.85
CA GLN A 157 3.50 -0.20 17.59
C GLN A 157 2.92 -0.32 16.18
N CYS A 158 2.24 0.72 15.68
CA CYS A 158 1.75 0.76 14.31
C CYS A 158 2.90 0.68 13.29
N LEU A 159 4.03 1.35 13.59
CA LEU A 159 5.23 1.27 12.78
C LEU A 159 5.81 -0.15 12.78
N LEU A 160 5.97 -0.78 13.95
CA LEU A 160 6.46 -2.16 14.08
C LEU A 160 5.59 -3.16 13.33
N LEU A 161 4.27 -3.08 13.49
CA LEU A 161 3.30 -3.92 12.78
C LEU A 161 3.46 -3.78 11.25
N ARG A 162 3.70 -2.55 10.78
CA ARG A 162 3.89 -2.31 9.36
C ARG A 162 5.23 -2.83 8.84
N ILE A 163 6.30 -2.70 9.62
CA ILE A 163 7.62 -3.26 9.28
C ILE A 163 7.52 -4.78 9.13
N GLN A 164 6.81 -5.44 10.05
CA GLN A 164 6.58 -6.89 9.97
C GLN A 164 5.73 -7.30 8.77
N SER A 165 4.62 -6.60 8.51
CA SER A 165 3.75 -6.91 7.36
C SER A 165 2.95 -5.70 6.87
N PRO A 166 3.40 -5.05 5.78
CA PRO A 166 2.64 -3.98 5.14
C PRO A 166 1.27 -4.43 4.63
N LYS A 167 1.16 -5.70 4.21
CA LYS A 167 -0.10 -6.30 3.74
C LYS A 167 -1.10 -6.45 4.88
N ALA A 168 -0.69 -7.02 6.00
CA ALA A 168 -1.55 -7.17 7.18
C ALA A 168 -1.98 -5.80 7.70
N TYR A 169 -1.05 -4.83 7.77
CA TYR A 169 -1.37 -3.46 8.17
C TYR A 169 -2.46 -2.83 7.30
N ASN A 170 -2.32 -2.92 5.97
CA ASN A 170 -3.32 -2.37 5.04
C ASN A 170 -4.66 -3.09 5.12
N TYR A 171 -4.64 -4.41 5.32
CA TYR A 171 -5.84 -5.22 5.50
C TYR A 171 -6.59 -4.84 6.78
N LEU A 172 -5.91 -4.85 7.94
CA LEU A 172 -6.47 -4.50 9.24
C LEU A 172 -7.05 -3.08 9.26
N ARG A 173 -6.38 -2.15 8.57
CA ARG A 173 -6.88 -0.80 8.38
C ARG A 173 -8.11 -0.76 7.47
N GLY A 174 -8.12 -1.55 6.40
CA GLY A 174 -9.22 -1.60 5.44
C GLY A 174 -10.52 -2.14 6.04
N ILE A 175 -10.42 -3.09 6.98
CA ILE A 175 -11.56 -3.62 7.74
C ILE A 175 -11.92 -2.77 8.97
N GLU A 176 -11.18 -1.69 9.24
CA GLU A 176 -11.35 -0.79 10.40
C GLU A 176 -11.32 -1.51 11.77
N MET A 177 -10.61 -2.63 11.88
CA MET A 177 -10.55 -3.44 13.10
C MET A 177 -9.73 -2.75 14.21
N LEU A 178 -8.72 -1.96 13.85
CA LEU A 178 -7.85 -1.24 14.77
C LEU A 178 -7.75 0.24 14.37
N PRO A 179 -7.53 1.16 15.34
CA PRO A 179 -7.33 2.58 15.08
C PRO A 179 -5.95 2.85 14.49
N LEU A 180 -5.74 2.42 13.24
CA LEU A 180 -4.45 2.51 12.55
C LEU A 180 -4.30 3.83 11.78
N PRO A 181 -3.18 4.55 11.95
CA PRO A 181 -2.89 5.74 11.16
C PRO A 181 -2.72 5.41 9.67
N HIS A 182 -2.82 6.43 8.82
CA HIS A 182 -2.61 6.23 7.39
C HIS A 182 -1.14 5.84 7.10
N PRO A 183 -0.87 4.95 6.12
CA PRO A 183 0.49 4.60 5.73
C PRO A 183 1.38 5.78 5.31
N SER A 184 0.81 6.93 4.94
CA SER A 184 1.62 8.14 4.71
C SER A 184 2.15 8.72 6.04
N SER A 185 1.34 8.73 7.09
CA SER A 185 1.75 9.22 8.42
C SER A 185 2.89 8.37 9.00
N ILE A 186 2.79 7.04 8.89
CA ILE A 186 3.87 6.16 9.33
C ILE A 186 5.14 6.37 8.50
N ARG A 187 5.03 6.58 7.17
CA ARG A 187 6.19 6.89 6.33
C ARG A 187 6.87 8.21 6.73
N LYS A 188 6.09 9.22 7.10
CA LYS A 188 6.61 10.50 7.59
C LYS A 188 7.40 10.35 8.89
N LEU A 189 7.00 9.45 9.78
CA LEU A 189 7.75 9.15 11.00
C LEU A 189 9.11 8.52 10.68
N ILE A 190 9.14 7.57 9.75
CA ILE A 190 10.40 6.94 9.31
C ILE A 190 11.29 7.97 8.61
N SER A 191 10.74 8.83 7.75
CA SER A 191 11.53 9.84 7.04
C SER A 191 12.12 10.92 7.95
N ALA A 192 11.65 11.03 9.20
CA ALA A 192 12.26 11.93 10.18
C ALA A 192 13.56 11.34 10.75
N MET A 193 13.82 10.05 10.56
CA MET A 193 15.06 9.41 10.96
C MET A 193 16.07 9.54 9.81
N THR A 194 17.16 10.25 10.06
CA THR A 194 18.27 10.38 9.12
C THR A 194 19.15 9.13 9.21
N CYS A 195 19.31 8.42 8.10
CA CYS A 195 20.28 7.34 7.98
C CYS A 195 21.44 7.83 7.11
N SER A 196 22.58 8.14 7.74
CA SER A 196 23.83 8.46 7.05
C SER A 196 24.72 7.22 6.94
N PHE A 197 25.61 7.22 5.94
CA PHE A 197 26.74 6.29 5.90
C PHE A 197 27.75 6.64 7.00
N GLY A 198 28.44 5.64 7.51
CA GLY A 198 29.34 5.78 8.66
C GLY A 198 28.87 5.06 9.92
N PHE A 199 29.57 5.35 11.00
CA PHE A 199 29.26 4.91 12.35
C PHE A 199 28.07 5.70 12.91
N GLN A 200 27.07 5.00 13.43
CA GLN A 200 25.87 5.65 13.96
C GLN A 200 25.98 5.85 15.48
N ASN A 201 26.30 7.08 15.91
CA ASN A 201 26.47 7.42 17.34
C ASN A 201 25.27 7.05 18.21
N PHE A 202 24.04 7.26 17.71
CA PHE A 202 22.82 6.86 18.41
C PHE A 202 22.78 5.37 18.76
N VAL A 203 23.30 4.51 17.87
CA VAL A 203 23.38 3.06 18.12
C VAL A 203 24.37 2.77 19.23
N PHE A 204 25.52 3.45 19.26
CA PHE A 204 26.51 3.29 20.33
C PHE A 204 26.00 3.74 21.68
N ASP A 205 25.24 4.84 21.74
CA ASP A 205 24.60 5.31 22.97
C ASP A 205 23.58 4.28 23.50
N CYS A 206 22.74 3.74 22.62
CA CYS A 206 21.80 2.67 22.97
C CYS A 206 22.51 1.39 23.45
N LEU A 207 23.61 0.99 22.79
CA LEU A 207 24.42 -0.14 23.23
C LEU A 207 25.05 0.14 24.60
N LYS A 208 25.58 1.35 24.83
CA LYS A 208 26.17 1.74 26.11
C LYS A 208 25.16 1.59 27.25
N ASP A 209 23.96 2.14 27.09
CA ASP A 209 22.89 2.07 28.10
C ASP A 209 22.45 0.63 28.39
N GLU A 210 22.42 -0.22 27.35
CA GLU A 210 22.05 -1.64 27.47
C GLU A 210 23.14 -2.46 28.17
N TYR A 211 24.41 -2.18 27.92
CA TYR A 211 25.54 -2.92 28.48
C TYR A 211 26.04 -2.38 29.83
N GLU A 212 25.72 -1.13 30.19
CA GLU A 212 26.07 -0.56 31.49
C GLU A 212 25.46 -1.37 32.65
N LYS A 213 24.24 -1.87 32.45
CA LYS A 213 23.49 -2.70 33.41
C LYS A 213 23.96 -4.15 33.48
N LYS A 214 24.88 -4.57 32.60
CA LYS A 214 25.27 -5.97 32.42
C LYS A 214 26.61 -6.29 33.06
N SER A 215 26.79 -7.57 33.41
CA SER A 215 28.04 -8.06 34.00
C SER A 215 29.20 -7.96 33.00
N ARG A 216 30.44 -7.90 33.49
CA ARG A 216 31.64 -7.82 32.62
C ARG A 216 31.70 -8.98 31.61
N ARG A 217 31.22 -10.17 31.98
CA ARG A 217 31.15 -11.33 31.07
C ARG A 217 30.15 -11.06 29.94
N ASP A 218 29.00 -10.50 30.25
CA ASP A 218 27.92 -10.27 29.28
C ASP A 218 28.19 -9.09 28.32
N ARG A 219 29.19 -8.26 28.64
CA ARG A 219 29.69 -7.17 27.78
C ARG A 219 30.63 -7.64 26.66
N GLN A 220 30.95 -8.94 26.60
CA GLN A 220 31.78 -9.46 25.53
C GLN A 220 30.97 -9.64 24.23
N GLY A 221 31.57 -9.24 23.12
CA GLY A 221 30.98 -9.35 21.79
C GLY A 221 32.06 -9.44 20.71
N MET A 222 31.61 -9.75 19.51
CA MET A 222 32.41 -9.77 18.29
C MET A 222 31.89 -8.72 17.31
N ILE A 223 32.80 -8.17 16.52
CA ILE A 223 32.46 -7.32 15.39
C ILE A 223 32.58 -8.19 14.14
N LEU A 224 31.49 -8.27 13.41
CA LEU A 224 31.40 -8.94 12.12
C LEU A 224 31.31 -7.87 11.05
N PHE A 225 31.99 -8.08 9.93
CA PHE A 225 31.82 -7.22 8.77
C PHE A 225 31.80 -8.06 7.51
N ASP A 226 30.98 -7.65 6.56
CA ASP A 226 30.86 -8.28 5.25
C ASP A 226 30.33 -7.25 4.24
N GLU A 227 30.49 -7.57 2.96
CA GLU A 227 30.02 -6.73 1.86
C GLU A 227 28.79 -7.32 1.19
N VAL A 228 27.78 -6.47 0.98
CA VAL A 228 26.58 -6.83 0.24
C VAL A 228 26.65 -6.19 -1.14
N LYS A 229 26.63 -7.00 -2.20
CA LYS A 229 26.55 -6.49 -3.57
C LYS A 229 25.26 -5.69 -3.75
N ILE A 230 25.37 -4.44 -4.18
CA ILE A 230 24.25 -3.57 -4.51
C ILE A 230 24.29 -3.21 -6.00
N ARG A 231 23.15 -2.77 -6.51
CA ARG A 231 23.06 -2.24 -7.87
C ARG A 231 23.62 -0.82 -7.89
N GLU A 232 24.57 -0.58 -8.78
CA GLU A 232 25.04 0.77 -9.10
C GLU A 232 23.86 1.60 -9.64
N GLN A 233 23.46 2.63 -8.90
CA GLN A 233 22.37 3.50 -9.28
C GLN A 233 22.54 4.87 -8.65
N LEU A 234 22.35 5.91 -9.47
CA LEU A 234 22.31 7.29 -9.01
C LEU A 234 20.84 7.69 -8.79
N GLU A 235 20.49 8.14 -7.59
CA GLU A 235 19.15 8.60 -7.25
C GLU A 235 19.17 9.99 -6.62
N PHE A 236 18.30 10.88 -7.09
CA PHE A 236 18.15 12.22 -6.51
C PHE A 236 17.14 12.20 -5.36
N SER A 237 17.59 12.49 -4.14
CA SER A 237 16.71 12.67 -2.98
C SER A 237 16.16 14.09 -2.98
N LYS A 238 14.82 14.19 -3.05
CA LYS A 238 14.11 15.46 -2.87
C LYS A 238 14.09 15.94 -1.41
N ALA A 239 14.36 15.05 -0.46
CA ALA A 239 14.34 15.39 0.96
C ALA A 239 15.55 16.25 1.31
N ASP A 240 16.73 15.84 0.84
CA ASP A 240 18.00 16.48 1.19
C ASP A 240 18.57 17.29 0.02
N LEU A 241 17.93 17.25 -1.15
CA LEU A 241 18.35 17.89 -2.42
C LEU A 241 19.73 17.41 -2.91
N MET A 242 20.08 16.16 -2.59
CA MET A 242 21.37 15.56 -2.92
C MET A 242 21.22 14.33 -3.83
N PHE A 243 22.25 14.05 -4.62
CA PHE A 243 22.37 12.79 -5.34
C PHE A 243 23.01 11.71 -4.45
N HIS A 244 22.33 10.58 -4.30
CA HIS A 244 22.83 9.39 -3.60
C HIS A 244 23.24 8.31 -4.60
N GLY A 245 24.12 7.41 -4.16
CA GLY A 245 24.61 6.27 -4.96
C GLY A 245 26.10 6.31 -5.26
N PHE A 246 26.80 7.36 -4.82
CA PHE A 246 28.25 7.41 -4.85
C PHE A 246 28.88 6.62 -3.71
N VAL A 247 30.16 6.30 -3.85
CA VAL A 247 31.00 5.80 -2.76
C VAL A 247 30.98 6.82 -1.61
N ASP A 248 30.70 6.34 -0.41
CA ASP A 248 30.54 7.13 0.80
C ASP A 248 31.03 6.31 2.02
N PHE A 249 32.19 6.70 2.55
CA PHE A 249 32.79 6.14 3.76
C PHE A 249 32.53 7.01 5.00
N GLY A 250 31.48 7.84 4.99
CA GLY A 250 31.16 8.79 6.05
C GLY A 250 32.30 9.79 6.25
N GLU A 251 32.77 9.93 7.49
CA GLU A 251 33.85 10.85 7.87
C GLU A 251 35.19 10.53 7.18
N HIS A 252 35.39 9.29 6.72
CA HIS A 252 36.65 8.86 6.07
C HIS A 252 36.64 9.02 4.54
N THR A 253 35.57 9.56 3.97
CA THR A 253 35.39 9.67 2.51
C THR A 253 36.48 10.52 1.85
N GLU A 254 36.83 11.66 2.44
CA GLU A 254 37.86 12.56 1.88
C GLU A 254 39.25 11.94 1.90
N GLU A 255 39.59 11.26 3.00
CA GLU A 255 40.84 10.53 3.15
C GLU A 255 40.94 9.42 2.09
N TYR A 256 39.88 8.64 1.90
CA TYR A 256 39.81 7.61 0.87
C TYR A 256 40.08 8.18 -0.53
N PHE A 257 39.43 9.29 -0.89
CA PHE A 257 39.62 9.92 -2.20
C PHE A 257 41.01 10.54 -2.39
N SER A 258 41.66 11.00 -1.31
CA SER A 258 43.04 11.47 -1.38
C SER A 258 44.00 10.35 -1.79
N ARG A 259 43.71 9.10 -1.39
CA ARG A 259 44.54 7.92 -1.64
C ARG A 259 44.27 7.25 -2.99
N THR A 260 43.04 7.33 -3.50
CA THR A 260 42.60 6.53 -4.68
C THR A 260 42.38 7.33 -5.96
N LYS A 261 42.50 8.67 -5.97
CA LYS A 261 42.26 9.57 -7.14
C LYS A 261 40.90 9.44 -7.84
N ASN A 262 40.04 8.52 -7.39
CA ASN A 262 38.79 8.13 -8.02
C ASN A 262 37.59 8.80 -7.35
N LYS A 263 37.46 10.12 -7.55
CA LYS A 263 36.28 10.87 -7.09
C LYS A 263 35.06 10.54 -7.94
N ASN A 264 33.87 10.53 -7.33
CA ASN A 264 32.56 10.38 -7.98
C ASN A 264 32.26 9.01 -8.62
N GLN A 265 32.82 7.93 -8.08
CA GLN A 265 32.42 6.59 -8.50
C GLN A 265 31.12 6.16 -7.83
N LEU A 266 30.31 5.39 -8.55
CA LEU A 266 29.12 4.76 -7.98
C LEU A 266 29.52 3.62 -7.04
N ALA A 267 28.80 3.48 -5.94
CA ALA A 267 28.95 2.35 -5.05
C ALA A 267 28.32 1.10 -5.68
N ASP A 268 29.02 -0.03 -5.57
CA ASP A 268 28.54 -1.33 -6.03
C ASP A 268 28.47 -2.36 -4.90
N HIS A 269 28.94 -2.01 -3.71
CA HIS A 269 28.76 -2.79 -2.48
C HIS A 269 28.35 -1.89 -1.30
N GLY A 270 27.66 -2.49 -0.34
CA GLY A 270 27.45 -1.93 0.99
C GLY A 270 28.29 -2.70 1.99
N LEU A 271 29.32 -2.09 2.54
CA LEU A 271 30.14 -2.64 3.62
C LEU A 271 29.41 -2.43 4.94
N VAL A 272 29.01 -3.52 5.60
CA VAL A 272 28.20 -3.48 6.82
C VAL A 272 29.03 -4.00 7.99
N PHE A 273 29.11 -3.22 9.06
CA PHE A 273 29.65 -3.65 10.34
C PHE A 273 28.52 -3.95 11.32
N MET A 274 28.62 -5.08 11.98
CA MET A 274 27.62 -5.61 12.89
C MET A 274 28.28 -6.05 14.20
N PHE A 275 27.70 -5.61 15.31
CA PHE A 275 28.08 -6.08 16.63
C PHE A 275 27.18 -7.26 17.03
N ARG A 276 27.81 -8.36 17.46
CA ARG A 276 27.15 -9.55 17.99
C ARG A 276 27.64 -9.82 19.41
N SER A 277 26.74 -9.87 20.38
CA SER A 277 27.11 -10.30 21.73
C SER A 277 27.42 -11.79 21.79
N LEU A 278 28.40 -12.18 22.61
CA LEU A 278 28.74 -13.60 22.81
C LEU A 278 27.76 -14.29 23.75
N ASN A 279 27.37 -13.60 24.82
CA ASN A 279 26.58 -14.18 25.90
C ASN A 279 25.10 -13.78 25.85
N ASN A 280 24.72 -12.92 24.89
CA ASN A 280 23.34 -12.48 24.69
C ASN A 280 22.90 -12.64 23.24
N ASN A 281 21.59 -12.68 23.02
CA ASN A 281 20.99 -12.72 21.68
C ASN A 281 20.86 -11.32 21.03
N ILE A 282 21.79 -10.42 21.30
CA ILE A 282 21.80 -9.07 20.69
C ILE A 282 22.63 -9.11 19.41
N VAL A 283 22.05 -8.58 18.33
CA VAL A 283 22.68 -8.34 17.03
C VAL A 283 22.31 -6.94 16.61
N GLN A 284 23.30 -6.11 16.32
CA GLN A 284 23.06 -4.70 15.98
C GLN A 284 24.01 -4.25 14.88
N PRO A 285 23.53 -3.78 13.71
CA PRO A 285 24.38 -3.07 12.76
C PRO A 285 24.85 -1.76 13.40
N ILE A 286 26.17 -1.51 13.34
CA ILE A 286 26.83 -0.36 13.97
C ILE A 286 27.35 0.65 12.95
N ALA A 287 27.63 0.20 11.72
CA ALA A 287 28.00 1.07 10.62
C ALA A 287 27.63 0.45 9.27
N VAL A 288 27.37 1.33 8.30
CA VAL A 288 27.20 0.97 6.90
C VAL A 288 27.97 1.99 6.06
N PHE A 289 28.74 1.50 5.11
CA PHE A 289 29.49 2.33 4.15
C PHE A 289 29.14 1.91 2.73
N ALA A 290 29.13 2.86 1.81
CA ALA A 290 28.93 2.60 0.40
C ALA A 290 30.31 2.45 -0.26
N SER A 291 30.71 1.23 -0.62
CA SER A 291 32.04 0.92 -1.15
C SER A 291 31.99 0.61 -2.66
N ARG A 292 33.17 0.63 -3.30
CA ARG A 292 33.35 0.14 -4.67
C ARG A 292 34.44 -0.91 -4.76
N GLY A 293 34.14 -2.04 -5.39
CA GLY A 293 35.05 -3.18 -5.46
C GLY A 293 35.11 -3.93 -4.13
N ALA A 294 36.09 -4.84 -3.99
CA ALA A 294 36.33 -5.49 -2.71
C ALA A 294 36.81 -4.45 -1.67
N ALA A 295 36.33 -4.57 -0.43
CA ALA A 295 36.77 -3.75 0.69
C ALA A 295 38.32 -3.66 0.72
N PRO A 296 38.91 -2.45 0.82
CA PRO A 296 40.35 -2.23 0.86
C PRO A 296 41.01 -2.74 2.15
#